data_AF-A0A7H9VAA2-F1
#
_entry.id   AF-A0A7H9VAA2-F1
#
_cell.length_a   1.000
_cell.length_b   1.000
_cell.length_c   1.000
_cell.angle_alpha   90.00
_cell.angle_beta   90.00
_cell.angle_gamma   90.00
#
_symmetry.space_group_name_H-M   'P 1'
#
loop_
_entity.id
_entity.type
_entity.pdbx_description
1 polymer ?
#
loop_
_entity_poly.entity_id
_entity_poly.type
_entity_poly.pdbx_seq_one_letter_code
_entity_poly.pdbx_strand_id
1 'polypeptide(L)'
;HPAVPGNAALIPYMDEYWQEQFISRAIGEMDLASYPPSAPLSCRPDWRQAGEKPGVSLDRCREQALDKFKCEIAICNPLYGGQVAASGLMGAEVCTATNKWLAREWLDAEPRLRGSIVVAS
;
A
#
# COMPACT_ATOMS: atom_id res chain seq x y z
N HIS A 1 -3.30 7.84 0.87
CA HIS A 1 -3.14 6.50 0.27
C HIS A 1 -1.88 5.88 0.83
N PRO A 2 -1.98 4.91 1.77
CA PRO A 2 -0.84 4.10 2.15
C PRO A 2 -0.25 3.43 0.91
N ALA A 3 1.04 3.62 0.69
CA ALA A 3 1.76 3.01 -0.40
C ALA A 3 2.52 1.81 0.13
N VAL A 4 2.33 0.65 -0.51
CA VAL A 4 3.17 -0.52 -0.26
C VAL A 4 4.60 -0.17 -0.70
N PRO A 5 5.62 -0.30 0.18
CA PRO A 5 7.00 0.01 -0.17
C PRO A 5 7.56 -0.85 -1.30
N GLY A 6 7.06 -2.08 -1.42
CA GLY A 6 7.38 -3.05 -2.46
C GLY A 6 6.88 -4.44 -2.07
N ASN A 7 7.01 -5.42 -2.97
CA ASN A 7 6.49 -6.78 -2.74
C ASN A 7 7.06 -7.45 -1.49
N ALA A 8 8.30 -7.13 -1.11
CA ALA A 8 8.91 -7.64 0.13
C ALA A 8 8.09 -7.33 1.39
N ALA A 9 7.34 -6.23 1.40
CA ALA A 9 6.45 -5.88 2.50
C ALA A 9 5.18 -6.75 2.53
N LEU A 10 4.77 -7.34 1.40
CA LEU A 10 3.55 -8.16 1.31
C LEU A 10 3.82 -9.65 1.46
N ILE A 11 5.00 -10.13 1.03
CA ILE A 11 5.39 -11.55 1.07
C ILE A 11 5.09 -12.20 2.44
N PRO A 12 5.41 -11.60 3.61
CA PRO A 12 5.12 -12.22 4.91
C PRO A 12 3.63 -12.46 5.20
N TYR A 13 2.72 -11.80 4.47
CA TYR A 13 1.27 -11.93 4.64
C TYR A 13 0.63 -12.87 3.61
N MET A 14 1.43 -13.38 2.67
CA MET A 14 1.00 -14.33 1.65
C MET A 14 1.02 -15.78 2.16
N ASP A 15 0.27 -16.67 1.52
CA ASP A 15 0.44 -18.12 1.69
C ASP A 15 1.79 -18.63 1.15
N GLU A 16 2.18 -19.83 1.57
CA GLU A 16 3.50 -20.41 1.25
C GLU A 16 3.75 -20.53 -0.25
N TYR A 17 2.71 -20.92 -1.01
CA TYR A 17 2.81 -21.05 -2.47
C TYR A 17 3.11 -19.69 -3.11
N TRP A 18 2.39 -18.64 -2.73
CA TRP A 18 2.59 -17.31 -3.31
C TRP A 18 3.88 -16.65 -2.82
N GLN A 19 4.31 -16.89 -1.59
CA GLN A 19 5.65 -16.49 -1.14
C GLN A 19 6.73 -17.07 -2.07
N GLU A 20 6.68 -18.37 -2.36
CA GLU A 20 7.61 -19.02 -3.27
C GLU A 20 7.53 -18.44 -4.69
N GLN A 21 6.31 -18.23 -5.23
CA GLN A 21 6.14 -17.66 -6.57
C GLN A 21 6.73 -16.24 -6.69
N PHE A 22 6.49 -15.37 -5.70
CA PHE A 22 6.99 -14.00 -5.72
C PHE A 22 8.53 -13.95 -5.61
N ILE A 23 9.11 -14.82 -4.77
CA ILE A 23 10.56 -14.89 -4.57
C ILE A 23 11.25 -15.52 -5.79
N SER A 24 10.84 -16.72 -6.20
CA SER A 24 11.51 -17.50 -7.26
C SER A 24 11.46 -16.84 -8.62
N ARG A 25 10.34 -16.15 -8.94
CA ARG A 25 10.13 -15.49 -10.23
C ARG A 25 10.54 -14.02 -10.21
N ALA A 26 11.02 -13.52 -9.08
CA ALA A 26 11.34 -12.11 -8.86
C ALA A 26 10.21 -11.19 -9.37
N ILE A 27 8.97 -11.47 -8.96
CA ILE A 27 7.81 -10.70 -9.41
C ILE A 27 8.03 -9.24 -8.99
N GLY A 28 8.03 -8.35 -9.98
CA GLY A 28 8.30 -6.93 -9.80
C GLY A 28 7.17 -6.17 -9.11
N GLU A 29 7.42 -4.90 -8.81
CA GLU A 29 6.43 -4.03 -8.19
C GLU A 29 5.12 -3.97 -8.98
N MET A 30 4.02 -3.83 -8.26
CA MET A 30 2.67 -3.84 -8.84
C MET A 30 1.94 -2.52 -8.58
N ASP A 31 2.68 -1.42 -8.72
CA ASP A 31 2.10 -0.08 -8.71
C ASP A 31 1.18 0.13 -9.92
N LEU A 32 0.09 0.86 -9.70
CA LEU A 32 -0.88 1.15 -10.75
C LEU A 32 -0.33 2.22 -11.69
N ALA A 33 -0.27 1.92 -12.99
CA ALA A 33 0.14 2.90 -14.02
C ALA A 33 -0.76 4.15 -14.06
N SER A 34 -2.01 4.05 -13.59
CA SER A 34 -2.95 5.17 -13.45
C SER A 34 -2.64 6.10 -12.28
N TYR A 35 -1.78 5.70 -11.34
CA TYR A 35 -1.38 6.49 -10.18
C TYR A 35 0.15 6.43 -9.94
N PRO A 36 0.96 6.94 -10.89
CA PRO A 36 2.41 6.79 -10.83
C PRO A 36 3.03 7.62 -9.69
N PRO A 37 3.95 7.08 -8.87
CA PRO A 37 4.49 7.76 -7.69
C PRO A 37 5.14 9.13 -7.95
N SER A 38 5.68 9.35 -9.15
CA SER A 38 6.35 10.59 -9.55
C SER A 38 5.38 11.69 -10.02
N ALA A 39 4.11 11.39 -10.27
CA ALA A 39 3.17 12.40 -10.76
C ALA A 39 2.85 13.46 -9.68
N PRO A 40 2.76 14.75 -10.04
CA PRO A 40 2.35 15.81 -9.10
C PRO A 40 0.98 15.56 -8.44
N LEU A 41 0.07 14.86 -9.14
CA LEU A 41 -1.25 14.50 -8.61
C LEU A 41 -1.19 13.38 -7.56
N SER A 42 -0.16 12.54 -7.58
CA SER A 42 0.00 11.44 -6.62
C SER A 42 0.58 11.88 -5.28
N CYS A 43 1.33 12.99 -5.27
CA CYS A 43 1.82 13.61 -4.05
C CYS A 43 2.18 15.07 -4.28
N ARG A 44 1.70 15.92 -3.36
CA ARG A 44 2.06 17.33 -3.29
C ARG A 44 3.58 17.51 -3.32
N PRO A 45 4.13 18.39 -4.18
CA PRO A 45 5.58 18.58 -4.29
C PRO A 45 6.26 18.92 -2.96
N ASP A 46 5.61 19.72 -2.11
CA ASP A 46 6.14 20.14 -0.80
C ASP A 46 6.15 19.03 0.26
N TRP A 47 5.51 17.88 -0.01
CA TRP A 47 5.45 16.74 0.91
C TRP A 47 6.41 15.61 0.53
N ARG A 48 7.07 15.74 -0.63
CA ARG A 48 7.97 14.71 -1.15
C ARG A 48 9.28 14.68 -0.37
N GLN A 49 9.73 13.47 -0.09
CA GLN A 49 11.06 13.20 0.46
C GLN A 49 11.94 12.58 -0.63
N ALA A 50 13.16 13.09 -0.79
CA ALA A 50 14.08 12.60 -1.81
C ALA A 50 14.41 11.12 -1.60
N GLY A 51 14.32 10.31 -2.67
CA GLY A 51 14.59 8.88 -2.63
C GLY A 51 13.48 8.03 -2.03
N GLU A 52 12.33 8.62 -1.68
CA GLU A 52 11.27 7.90 -1.00
C GLU A 52 9.93 7.97 -1.73
N LYS A 53 9.28 6.81 -1.85
CA LYS A 53 7.95 6.70 -2.43
C LYS A 53 6.93 7.44 -1.55
N PRO A 54 6.08 8.31 -2.11
CA PRO A 54 5.04 8.97 -1.32
C PRO A 54 4.09 7.98 -0.65
N GLY A 55 3.67 8.29 0.57
CA GLY A 55 2.68 7.49 1.29
C GLY A 55 3.20 6.19 1.92
N VAL A 56 4.52 5.92 1.90
CA VAL A 56 5.08 4.70 2.53
C VAL A 56 5.31 4.81 4.04
N SER A 57 5.34 6.03 4.59
CA SER A 57 5.61 6.26 6.02
C SER A 57 4.35 6.68 6.77
N LEU A 58 4.02 5.92 7.82
CA LEU A 58 2.96 6.27 8.75
C LEU A 58 3.27 7.55 9.52
N ASP A 59 4.52 7.74 9.95
CA ASP A 59 4.91 8.94 10.72
C ASP A 59 4.74 10.23 9.90
N ARG A 60 5.12 10.21 8.62
CA ARG A 60 4.85 11.36 7.75
C ARG A 60 3.37 11.54 7.46
N CYS A 61 2.60 10.45 7.38
CA CYS A 61 1.15 10.55 7.27
C CYS A 61 0.54 11.24 8.51
N ARG A 62 1.03 10.92 9.71
CA ARG A 62 0.65 11.60 10.96
C ARG A 62 0.99 13.09 10.88
N GLU A 63 2.25 13.42 10.65
CA GLU A 63 2.73 14.80 10.65
C GLU A 63 2.08 15.66 9.55
N GLN A 64 2.15 15.22 8.30
CA GLN A 64 1.79 16.03 7.15
C GLN A 64 0.28 16.12 6.93
N ALA A 65 -0.45 15.06 7.30
CA ALA A 65 -1.89 14.96 7.06
C ALA A 65 -2.69 14.96 8.38
N LEU A 66 -2.57 13.93 9.21
CA LEU A 66 -3.50 13.75 10.33
C LEU A 66 -3.41 14.88 11.35
N ASP A 67 -2.21 15.27 11.76
CA ASP A 67 -1.98 16.28 12.79
C ASP A 67 -2.20 17.69 12.23
N LYS A 68 -1.64 17.96 11.04
CA LYS A 68 -1.74 19.27 10.38
C LYS A 68 -3.17 19.67 10.05
N PHE A 69 -4.00 18.73 9.61
CA PHE A 69 -5.41 18.96 9.33
C PHE A 69 -6.34 18.63 10.51
N LYS A 70 -5.78 18.21 11.66
CA LYS A 70 -6.54 17.81 12.85
C LYS A 70 -7.60 16.76 12.53
N CYS A 71 -7.25 15.77 11.71
CA CYS A 71 -8.16 14.69 11.34
C CYS A 71 -8.48 13.83 12.55
N GLU A 72 -9.78 13.67 12.84
CA GLU A 72 -10.25 12.70 13.83
C GLU A 72 -10.33 11.29 13.24
N ILE A 73 -10.73 11.19 11.97
CA ILE A 73 -10.81 9.95 11.21
C ILE A 73 -10.26 10.16 9.81
N ALA A 74 -9.50 9.18 9.30
CA ALA A 74 -9.04 9.13 7.90
C ALA A 74 -9.21 7.72 7.32
N ILE A 75 -9.70 7.65 6.08
CA ILE A 75 -9.92 6.38 5.37
C ILE A 75 -8.75 6.11 4.43
N CYS A 76 -7.98 5.08 4.76
CA CYS A 76 -6.91 4.52 3.97
C CYS A 76 -7.46 3.74 2.77
N ASN A 77 -7.09 4.17 1.57
CA ASN A 77 -7.32 3.45 0.32
C ASN A 77 -5.96 3.07 -0.29
N PRO A 78 -5.41 1.88 0.02
CA PRO A 78 -4.19 1.42 -0.63
C PRO A 78 -4.47 1.11 -2.11
N LEU A 79 -3.53 1.49 -2.98
CA LEU A 79 -3.65 1.36 -4.43
C LEU A 79 -2.53 0.45 -4.94
N TYR A 80 -2.67 -0.87 -4.76
CA TYR A 80 -1.60 -1.81 -5.08
C TYR A 80 -2.10 -3.16 -5.62
N GLY A 81 -1.54 -3.57 -6.77
CA GLY A 81 -1.42 -4.94 -7.27
C GLY A 81 -2.66 -5.73 -7.68
N GLY A 82 -3.76 -5.67 -6.94
CA GLY A 82 -4.93 -6.51 -7.21
C GLY A 82 -5.50 -6.37 -8.62
N GLN A 83 -5.51 -5.15 -9.16
CA GLN A 83 -6.06 -4.83 -10.48
C GLN A 83 -5.13 -5.15 -11.65
N VAL A 84 -3.83 -5.32 -11.39
CA VAL A 84 -2.80 -5.54 -12.42
C VAL A 84 -2.21 -6.96 -12.36
N ALA A 85 -2.73 -7.79 -11.45
CA ALA A 85 -2.32 -9.17 -11.29
C ALA A 85 -2.60 -9.98 -12.56
N ALA A 86 -1.67 -10.88 -12.92
CA ALA A 86 -1.75 -11.67 -14.15
C ALA A 86 -2.84 -12.77 -14.11
N SER A 87 -3.38 -13.08 -12.93
CA SER A 87 -4.46 -14.05 -12.76
C SER A 87 -5.34 -13.68 -11.57
N GLY A 88 -6.60 -14.15 -11.58
CA GLY A 88 -7.54 -13.91 -10.47
C GLY A 88 -7.07 -14.47 -9.13
N LEU A 89 -6.39 -15.62 -9.13
CA LEU A 89 -5.82 -16.20 -7.91
C LEU A 89 -4.67 -15.34 -7.35
N MET A 90 -3.78 -14.85 -8.22
CA MET A 90 -2.74 -13.90 -7.82
C MET A 90 -3.36 -12.61 -7.29
N GLY A 91 -4.38 -12.08 -7.96
CA GLY A 91 -5.10 -10.89 -7.52
C GLY A 91 -5.72 -11.07 -6.15
N ALA A 92 -6.40 -12.20 -5.90
CA ALA A 92 -6.99 -12.51 -4.60
C ALA A 92 -5.95 -12.56 -3.48
N GLU A 93 -4.78 -13.16 -3.76
CA GLU A 93 -3.71 -13.22 -2.78
C GLU A 93 -3.11 -11.84 -2.50
N VAL A 94 -2.79 -11.07 -3.54
CA VAL A 94 -2.22 -9.73 -3.40
C VAL A 94 -3.17 -8.81 -2.64
N CYS A 95 -4.47 -8.87 -2.93
CA CYS A 95 -5.49 -8.16 -2.16
C CYS A 95 -5.50 -8.58 -0.69
N THR A 96 -5.47 -9.89 -0.41
CA THR A 96 -5.43 -10.44 0.96
C THR A 96 -4.20 -9.98 1.71
N ALA A 97 -3.01 -10.10 1.11
CA ALA A 97 -1.75 -9.66 1.70
C ALA A 97 -1.73 -8.14 1.93
N THR A 98 -2.24 -7.35 0.98
CA THR A 98 -2.36 -5.88 1.13
C THR A 98 -3.29 -5.49 2.28
N ASN A 99 -4.43 -6.17 2.42
CA ASN A 99 -5.37 -5.91 3.52
C ASN A 99 -4.76 -6.27 4.88
N LYS A 100 -4.07 -7.42 4.99
CA LYS A 100 -3.37 -7.83 6.22
C LYS A 100 -2.25 -6.86 6.58
N TRP A 101 -1.43 -6.48 5.60
CA TRP A 101 -0.37 -5.48 5.76
C TRP A 101 -0.93 -4.14 6.24
N LEU A 102 -1.99 -3.63 5.61
CA LEU A 102 -2.62 -2.38 6.03
C LEU A 102 -3.12 -2.47 7.48
N ALA A 103 -3.81 -3.56 7.83
CA ALA A 103 -4.31 -3.78 9.17
C ALA A 103 -3.18 -3.73 10.21
N ARG A 104 -2.09 -4.49 9.98
CA ARG A 104 -0.97 -4.62 10.92
C ARG A 104 -0.08 -3.39 11.00
N GLU A 105 0.33 -2.86 9.86
CA GLU A 105 1.39 -1.86 9.81
C GLU A 105 0.86 -0.43 9.90
N TRP A 106 -0.44 -0.23 9.68
CA TRP A 106 -1.06 1.11 9.69
C TRP A 106 -2.19 1.21 10.70
N LEU A 107 -3.21 0.35 10.60
CA LEU A 107 -4.44 0.51 11.38
C LEU A 107 -4.25 0.17 12.86
N ASP A 108 -3.51 -0.90 13.17
CA ASP A 108 -3.18 -1.29 14.55
C ASP A 108 -2.32 -0.20 15.25
N ALA A 109 -1.54 0.56 14.48
CA ALA A 109 -0.62 1.58 15.00
C ALA A 109 -1.24 2.97 15.13
N GLU A 110 -2.34 3.28 14.44
CA GLU A 110 -2.93 4.62 14.41
C GLU A 110 -4.47 4.56 14.53
N PRO A 111 -5.03 4.85 15.72
CA PRO A 111 -6.45 4.66 15.99
C PRO A 111 -7.39 5.59 15.19
N ARG A 112 -6.85 6.66 14.59
CA ARG A 112 -7.60 7.55 13.68
C ARG A 112 -7.84 6.93 12.30
N LEU A 113 -7.08 5.89 11.92
CA LEU A 113 -7.19 5.30 10.59
C LEU A 113 -8.32 4.25 10.51
N ARG A 114 -8.99 4.22 9.36
CA ARG A 114 -9.86 3.13 8.90
C ARG A 114 -9.38 2.69 7.52
N GLY A 115 -9.60 1.44 7.14
CA GLY A 115 -9.19 0.93 5.84
C GLY A 115 -10.39 0.58 4.95
N SER A 116 -10.31 0.89 3.66
CA SER A 116 -11.09 0.14 2.68
C SER A 116 -10.48 -1.24 2.46
N ILE A 117 -11.32 -2.20 2.09
CA ILE A 117 -10.90 -3.56 1.77
C ILE A 117 -10.64 -3.62 0.27
N VAL A 118 -9.42 -3.98 -0.12
CA VAL A 118 -9.09 -4.25 -1.51
C VAL A 118 -9.62 -5.65 -1.87
N VAL A 119 -10.30 -5.78 -3.00
CA VAL A 119 -10.87 -7.03 -3.48
C VAL A 119 -10.39 -7.31 -4.90
N ALA A 120 -10.21 -8.59 -5.24
CA ALA A 120 -9.94 -9.02 -6.61
C ALA A 120 -11.23 -8.94 -7.45
N SER A 121 -11.10 -8.47 -8.68
CA SER A 121 -12.16 -8.43 -9.70
C SER A 121 -12.13 -9.66 -10.58
#